data_AF-A0A1Q7X817-F1
#
_entry.id   AF-A0A1Q7X817-F1
#
_cell.length_a   1.000
_cell.length_b   1.000
_cell.length_c   1.000
_cell.angle_alpha   90.00
_cell.angle_beta   90.00
_cell.angle_gamma   90.00
#
_symmetry.space_group_name_H-M   'P 1'
#
loop_
_entity.id
_entity.type
_entity.pdbx_description
1 polymer ?
#
loop_
_entity_poly.entity_id
_entity_poly.type
_entity_poly.pdbx_seq_one_letter_code
_entity_poly.pdbx_strand_id
1 'polypeptide(L)'
;MLEYKSPTTMEMCDVKTYLIEDPDPNGPFGAKEVGQGPLLPVPPAVANAVYNAVGVRIDEVPITPEKVLKALREKSKGRDGRFGPSSIPSVEWPEPLRVLTPAEGGDGREMPRVAVHS
;
A
#
# COMPACT_ATOMS: atom_id res chain seq x y z
N MET A 1 14.49 -21.67 3.44
CA MET A 1 13.92 -20.56 4.27
C MET A 1 14.95 -19.99 5.28
N LEU A 2 16.25 -19.91 4.95
CA LEU A 2 17.23 -19.34 5.91
C LEU A 2 17.26 -17.81 5.86
N GLU A 3 17.12 -17.23 4.66
CA GLU A 3 17.22 -15.78 4.43
C GLU A 3 15.86 -15.08 4.29
N TYR A 4 14.81 -15.80 3.88
CA TYR A 4 13.44 -15.28 3.84
C TYR A 4 12.78 -15.48 5.21
N LYS A 5 12.82 -14.42 6.03
CA LYS A 5 12.31 -14.44 7.40
C LYS A 5 10.79 -14.34 7.41
N SER A 6 10.13 -15.43 7.81
CA SER A 6 8.75 -15.36 8.26
C SER A 6 8.72 -15.01 9.76
N PRO A 7 7.79 -14.14 10.19
CA PRO A 7 7.65 -13.82 11.61
C PRO A 7 7.28 -15.07 12.41
N THR A 8 7.89 -15.19 13.59
CA THR A 8 7.58 -16.23 14.56
C THR A 8 6.52 -15.77 15.55
N THR A 9 5.98 -16.68 16.35
CA THR A 9 5.00 -16.35 17.41
C THR A 9 5.55 -15.39 18.45
N MET A 10 6.87 -15.34 18.65
CA MET A 10 7.52 -14.45 19.61
C MET A 10 7.67 -13.01 19.10
N GLU A 11 7.55 -12.80 17.79
CA GLU A 11 7.65 -11.47 17.15
C GLU A 11 6.26 -10.85 16.90
N MET A 12 5.19 -11.63 17.11
CA MET A 12 3.83 -11.17 16.90
C MET A 12 3.40 -10.19 18.00
N CYS A 13 2.80 -9.07 17.61
CA CYS A 13 2.19 -8.13 18.55
C CYS A 13 0.76 -8.54 18.91
N ASP A 14 0.25 -8.00 20.02
CA ASP A 14 -1.16 -8.14 20.38
C ASP A 14 -2.05 -7.47 19.32
N VAL A 15 -2.98 -8.23 18.75
CA VAL A 15 -3.94 -7.73 17.75
C VAL A 15 -5.29 -7.50 18.41
N LYS A 16 -5.80 -6.27 18.29
CA LYS A 16 -7.17 -5.91 18.68
C LYS A 16 -8.00 -5.72 17.42
N THR A 17 -9.10 -6.45 17.34
CA THR A 17 -9.99 -6.44 16.17
C THR A 17 -11.31 -5.78 16.52
N TYR A 18 -11.76 -4.88 15.66
CA TYR A 18 -13.07 -4.24 15.74
C TYR A 18 -13.85 -4.59 14.48
N LEU A 19 -15.00 -5.26 14.63
CA LEU A 19 -15.89 -5.56 13.52
C LEU A 19 -16.80 -4.35 13.30
N ILE A 20 -16.73 -3.78 12.10
CA ILE A 20 -17.60 -2.70 11.67
C ILE A 20 -18.57 -3.28 10.64
N GLU A 21 -19.85 -3.21 10.95
CA GLU A 21 -20.91 -3.77 10.11
C GLU A 21 -21.57 -2.64 9.30
N ASP A 22 -21.44 -2.73 7.97
CA ASP A 22 -22.13 -1.88 7.00
C ASP A 22 -22.61 -2.78 5.85
N PRO A 23 -23.90 -3.19 5.83
CA PRO A 23 -24.39 -4.21 4.90
C PRO A 23 -24.26 -3.83 3.42
N ASP A 24 -23.69 -4.71 2.60
CA ASP A 24 -23.73 -4.57 1.13
C ASP A 24 -25.08 -5.06 0.57
N PRO A 25 -25.87 -4.21 -0.11
CA PRO A 25 -27.15 -4.64 -0.70
C PRO A 25 -27.01 -5.75 -1.75
N ASN A 26 -25.81 -5.92 -2.34
CA ASN A 26 -25.53 -6.95 -3.35
C ASN A 26 -24.84 -8.19 -2.74
N GLY A 27 -24.41 -8.12 -1.48
CA GLY A 27 -23.71 -9.19 -0.78
C GLY A 27 -24.68 -10.20 -0.17
N PRO A 28 -24.35 -11.51 -0.16
CA PRO A 28 -25.17 -12.50 0.55
C PRO A 28 -25.23 -12.13 2.04
N PHE A 29 -26.44 -11.99 2.57
CA PHE A 29 -26.67 -11.56 3.96
C PHE A 29 -26.02 -10.20 4.33
N GLY A 30 -25.73 -9.34 3.34
CA GLY A 30 -25.06 -8.06 3.59
C GLY A 30 -23.54 -8.15 3.71
N ALA A 31 -22.92 -9.31 3.47
CA ALA A 31 -21.50 -9.52 3.68
C ALA A 31 -20.61 -8.74 2.69
N LYS A 32 -19.44 -8.31 3.17
CA LYS A 32 -18.34 -7.73 2.40
C LYS A 32 -17.06 -8.55 2.59
N GLU A 33 -16.10 -8.36 1.69
CA GLU A 33 -14.76 -8.95 1.78
C GLU A 33 -13.97 -8.40 2.98
N VAL A 34 -13.07 -9.20 3.57
CA VAL A 34 -12.23 -8.80 4.71
C VAL A 34 -10.85 -9.49 4.76
N GLY A 35 -10.42 -10.12 3.67
CA GLY A 35 -9.11 -10.79 3.59
C GLY A 35 -7.96 -9.81 3.30
N GLN A 36 -8.13 -8.96 2.28
CA GLN A 36 -7.11 -8.01 1.82
C GLN A 36 -7.28 -6.64 2.47
N GLY A 37 -8.53 -6.19 2.69
CA GLY A 37 -8.83 -4.88 3.27
C GLY A 37 -8.03 -4.58 4.54
N PRO A 38 -8.00 -5.48 5.54
CA PRO A 38 -7.22 -5.30 6.76
C PRO A 38 -5.70 -5.47 6.60
N LEU A 39 -5.23 -6.16 5.54
CA LEU A 39 -3.80 -6.39 5.29
C LEU A 39 -3.10 -5.14 4.73
N LEU A 40 -3.74 -4.47 3.77
CA LEU A 40 -3.20 -3.30 3.07
C LEU A 40 -2.77 -2.13 3.99
N PRO A 41 -3.50 -1.77 5.07
CA PRO A 41 -3.10 -0.67 5.94
C PRO A 41 -1.97 -1.03 6.91
N VAL A 42 -1.57 -2.31 7.05
CA VAL A 42 -0.54 -2.71 8.03
C VAL A 42 0.83 -2.10 7.72
N PRO A 43 1.40 -2.23 6.50
CA PRO A 43 2.71 -1.62 6.19
C PRO A 43 2.79 -0.10 6.42
N PRO A 44 1.84 0.75 5.95
CA PRO A 44 1.91 2.18 6.21
C PRO A 44 1.66 2.53 7.69
N ALA A 45 0.84 1.77 8.42
CA ALA A 45 0.66 1.96 9.86
C ALA A 45 1.97 1.73 10.63
N VAL A 46 2.69 0.64 10.32
CA VAL A 46 4.01 0.35 10.92
C VAL A 46 5.03 1.43 10.56
N ALA A 47 5.07 1.88 9.31
CA ALA A 47 5.96 2.97 8.88
C ALA A 47 5.70 4.28 9.64
N ASN A 48 4.42 4.61 9.87
CA ASN A 48 4.03 5.77 10.67
C ASN A 48 4.39 5.62 12.15
N ALA A 49 4.25 4.42 12.72
CA ALA A 49 4.64 4.13 14.10
C ALA A 49 6.15 4.30 14.30
N VAL A 50 6.97 3.84 13.35
CA VAL A 50 8.44 4.07 13.37
C VAL A 50 8.75 5.56 13.34
N TYR A 51 8.12 6.31 12.42
CA TYR A 51 8.31 7.76 12.38
C TYR A 51 7.90 8.44 13.68
N ASN A 52 6.77 8.05 14.28
CA ASN A 52 6.33 8.60 15.56
C ASN A 52 7.30 8.29 16.70
N ALA A 53 7.87 7.08 16.74
CA ALA A 53 8.76 6.63 17.81
C ALA A 53 10.14 7.30 17.79
N VAL A 54 10.73 7.47 16.60
CA VAL A 54 12.14 7.91 16.47
C VAL A 54 12.35 9.15 15.59
N GLY A 55 11.29 9.64 14.96
CA GLY A 55 11.29 10.85 14.13
C GLY A 55 12.17 10.74 12.89
N VAL A 56 12.29 9.54 12.32
CA VAL A 56 12.93 9.29 11.01
C VAL A 56 11.94 8.58 10.09
N ARG A 57 12.01 8.84 8.78
CA ARG A 57 11.07 8.31 7.78
C ARG A 57 11.74 7.25 6.92
N ILE A 58 11.10 6.10 6.76
CA ILE A 58 11.57 5.01 5.89
C ILE A 58 10.50 4.78 4.82
N ASP A 59 10.82 5.06 3.56
CA ASP A 59 9.87 5.00 2.44
C ASP A 59 10.00 3.71 1.61
N GLU A 60 10.80 2.77 2.08
CA GLU A 60 11.05 1.50 1.39
C GLU A 60 10.89 0.32 2.36
N VAL A 61 9.98 -0.59 2.02
CA VAL A 61 9.80 -1.86 2.73
C VAL A 61 10.77 -2.94 2.19
N PRO A 62 11.20 -3.90 3.03
CA PRO A 62 10.96 -3.99 4.47
C PRO A 62 11.73 -2.91 5.25
N ILE A 63 11.16 -2.47 6.38
CA ILE A 63 11.79 -1.51 7.30
C ILE A 63 12.78 -2.28 8.17
N THR A 64 14.03 -2.39 7.73
CA THR A 64 15.07 -3.13 8.47
C THR A 64 15.80 -2.24 9.49
N PRO A 65 16.39 -2.83 10.55
CA PRO A 65 17.18 -2.07 11.52
C PRO A 65 18.30 -1.23 10.91
N GLU A 66 18.94 -1.71 9.84
CA GLU A 66 20.03 -1.01 9.15
C GLU A 66 19.53 0.28 8.46
N LYS A 67 18.34 0.23 7.85
CA LYS A 67 17.70 1.40 7.24
C LYS A 67 17.36 2.45 8.29
N VAL A 68 16.79 2.02 9.43
CA VAL A 68 16.47 2.89 10.57
C VAL A 68 17.73 3.52 11.15
N LEU A 69 18.79 2.72 11.39
CA LEU A 69 20.06 3.19 11.91
C LEU A 69 20.73 4.21 10.97
N LYS A 70 20.68 3.98 9.66
CA LYS A 70 21.20 4.93 8.69
C LYS A 70 20.44 6.25 8.73
N ALA A 71 19.11 6.22 8.73
CA ALA A 71 18.30 7.44 8.82
C ALA A 71 18.56 8.22 10.12
N LEU A 72 18.73 7.53 11.25
CA LEU A 72 19.10 8.15 12.53
C LEU A 72 20.48 8.83 12.48
N ARG A 73 21.47 8.22 11.83
CA ARG A 73 22.81 8.80 11.63
C ARG A 73 22.80 10.02 10.72
N GLU A 74 21.91 10.05 9.73
CA GLU A 74 21.78 11.22 8.85
C GLU A 74 21.12 12.37 9.60
N LYS A 75 20.07 12.08 10.38
CA LYS A 75 19.43 13.03 11.28
C LYS A 75 20.41 13.63 12.29
N SER A 76 21.28 12.82 12.90
CA SER A 76 22.26 13.32 13.89
C SER A 76 23.33 14.24 13.28
N LYS A 77 23.54 14.18 11.96
CA LYS A 77 24.44 15.08 11.22
C LYS A 77 23.71 16.34 10.71
N GLY A 78 22.46 16.58 11.14
CA GLY A 78 21.65 17.73 10.72
C GLY A 78 21.08 17.62 9.31
N ARG A 79 21.07 16.42 8.70
CA ARG A 79 20.45 16.17 7.39
C ARG A 79 19.02 15.63 7.57
N ASP A 80 18.32 15.45 6.46
CA ASP A 80 17.00 14.84 6.47
C ASP A 80 17.09 13.41 7.03
N GLY A 81 16.26 13.10 8.04
CA GLY A 81 16.22 11.82 8.72
C GLY A 81 15.41 10.80 7.92
N ARG A 82 15.74 10.60 6.64
CA ARG A 82 14.92 9.86 5.69
C ARG A 82 15.75 8.79 4.95
N PHE A 83 15.16 7.62 4.74
CA PHE A 83 15.74 6.54 3.93
C PHE A 83 14.71 6.07 2.89
N GLY A 84 15.09 6.10 1.61
CA GLY A 84 14.25 5.68 0.50
C GLY A 84 14.64 6.38 -0.80
N PRO A 85 13.85 6.19 -1.88
CA PRO A 85 14.07 6.91 -3.13
C PRO A 85 13.94 8.43 -2.92
N SER A 86 14.89 9.18 -3.48
CA SER A 86 14.87 10.65 -3.43
C SER A 86 13.88 11.28 -4.41
N SER A 87 13.45 10.51 -5.41
CA SER A 87 12.48 10.91 -6.42
C SER A 87 11.75 9.67 -6.94
N ILE A 88 10.55 9.87 -7.47
CA ILE A 88 9.75 8.85 -8.14
C ILE A 88 9.85 9.15 -9.64
N PRO A 89 10.06 8.15 -10.52
CA PRO A 89 10.10 8.40 -11.95
C PRO A 89 8.79 9.00 -12.44
N SER A 90 8.86 9.96 -13.36
CA SER A 90 7.70 10.40 -14.13
C SER A 90 7.28 9.27 -15.07
N VAL A 91 6.06 8.78 -14.92
CA VAL A 91 5.47 7.79 -15.82
C VAL A 91 4.54 8.51 -16.78
N GLU A 92 4.82 8.44 -18.08
CA GLU A 92 3.86 8.84 -19.10
C GLU A 92 2.81 7.73 -19.23
N TRP A 93 1.61 8.01 -18.75
CA TRP A 93 0.50 7.07 -18.85
C TRP A 93 -0.09 7.13 -20.25
N PRO A 94 -0.29 5.98 -20.92
CA PRO A 94 -1.01 5.97 -22.19
C PRO A 94 -2.48 6.35 -21.97
N GLU A 95 -3.15 6.77 -23.04
CA GLU A 95 -4.61 6.95 -23.05
C GLU A 95 -5.31 5.69 -22.51
N PRO A 96 -6.22 5.82 -21.51
CA PRO A 96 -6.89 4.67 -20.91
C PRO A 96 -7.68 3.85 -21.94
N LEU A 97 -7.54 2.52 -21.85
CA LEU A 97 -8.39 1.59 -22.55
C LEU A 97 -9.84 1.74 -22.05
N ARG A 98 -10.80 1.96 -22.96
CA ARG A 98 -12.23 1.94 -22.61
C ARG A 98 -12.88 0.67 -23.13
N VAL A 99 -13.55 -0.06 -22.23
CA VAL A 99 -14.33 -1.26 -22.54
C VAL A 99 -15.70 -1.07 -21.92
N LEU A 100 -16.76 -1.30 -22.70
CA LEU A 100 -18.13 -1.24 -22.20
C LEU A 100 -18.42 -2.43 -21.30
N THR A 101 -19.19 -2.21 -20.23
CA THR A 101 -19.69 -3.29 -19.38
C THR A 101 -20.80 -4.08 -20.10
N PRO A 102 -21.14 -5.31 -19.68
CA PRO A 102 -22.26 -6.06 -20.26
C PRO A 102 -23.60 -5.31 -20.19
N ALA A 103 -23.81 -4.49 -19.15
CA ALA A 103 -25.00 -3.65 -19.00
C ALA A 103 -25.05 -2.52 -20.04
N GLU A 104 -23.89 -2.06 -20.51
CA GLU A 104 -23.74 -1.07 -21.57
C GLU A 104 -23.66 -1.72 -22.97
N GLY A 105 -23.88 -3.04 -23.08
CA GLY A 105 -23.82 -3.79 -24.34
C GLY A 105 -22.40 -4.16 -24.77
N GLY A 106 -21.42 -4.11 -23.87
CA GLY A 106 -20.05 -4.49 -24.16
C GLY A 106 -19.84 -5.99 -24.33
N ASP A 107 -19.00 -6.36 -25.30
CA ASP A 107 -18.59 -7.73 -25.63
C ASP A 107 -17.17 -8.06 -25.09
N GLY A 108 -16.61 -7.18 -24.26
CA GLY A 108 -15.26 -7.30 -23.72
C GLY A 108 -14.16 -6.77 -24.64
N ARG A 109 -14.49 -6.21 -25.81
CA ARG A 109 -13.51 -5.56 -26.70
C ARG A 109 -13.32 -4.08 -26.36
N GLU A 110 -12.12 -3.59 -26.64
CA GLU A 110 -11.80 -2.17 -26.56
C GLU A 110 -12.69 -1.37 -27.52
N MET A 111 -13.23 -0.25 -27.04
CA MET A 111 -13.90 0.74 -27.88
C MET A 111 -12.88 1.36 -28.86
N PRO A 112 -13.24 1.56 -30.14
CA PRO A 112 -12.35 2.20 -31.11
C PRO A 112 -11.81 3.51 -30.53
N ARG A 113 -10.48 3.68 -30.55
CA ARG A 113 -9.82 4.91 -30.09
C ARG A 113 -10.21 6.04 -31.02
N VAL A 114 -11.29 6.75 -30.69
CA VAL A 114 -11.68 7.96 -31.41
C VAL A 114 -10.64 9.01 -31.05
N ALA A 115 -10.00 9.61 -32.05
CA ALA A 115 -9.06 10.70 -31.82
C ALA A 115 -9.82 11.89 -31.22
N VAL A 116 -9.85 11.99 -29.89
CA VAL A 116 -10.30 13.19 -29.21
C VAL A 116 -9.12 14.17 -29.24
N HIS A 117 -8.92 14.80 -30.39
CA HIS A 117 -8.20 16.08 -30.48
C HIS A 117 -9.24 17.19 -30.36
N SER A 118 -9.31 17.79 -29.17
CA SER A 118 -9.75 19.18 -28.96
C SER A 118 -9.43 19.61 -27.55
#